data_AF-V4U049-F1
#
_entry.id   AF-V4U049-F1
#
_cell.length_a   1.000
_cell.length_b   1.000
_cell.length_c   1.000
_cell.angle_alpha   90.00
_cell.angle_beta   90.00
_cell.angle_gamma   90.00
#
_symmetry.space_group_name_H-M   'P 1'
#
loop_
_entity.id
_entity.type
_entity.pdbx_description
1 polymer ?
#
loop_
_entity_poly.entity_id
_entity_poly.type
_entity_poly.pdbx_seq_one_letter_code
_entity_poly.pdbx_strand_id
1 'polypeptide(L)'
;MQVPISDLEGKMVGLYMSLGSFRSCQNFTPKLIEFYRSLKEKGESFEIVLVSLDDDKESFQRQFVNMPWLAIPFGDKALEKLPKYFELRAIPTMVILGPDGKTLHLNARGYIEEFGIQAYPFSAEKFSELEEIKKARRESQTLESLLVSDELDFVIGKENIEVPVSELVGKIVLFFFSRKQCPQCKVFTPKLAKTYNEIKARHSDFEVIYVSLDNDEESFHDYYSEMPWLSLPYNDKREVPLRQSFEFSGIPHLVAVGPTGKTLTNEAKDLVVLYGSEAYPFTDIKKRELEGRLEEMAKGWPEKVRNERHEYHELVLARCGVYACDGCKQLGVRWSFNCDECYFNLHPECALMGEKVVSGDDGNDKQNNIVVEANNNEDEAAGRERWICDGQGCYKA
;
A
#
# COMPACT_ATOMS: atom_id res chain seq x y z
N MET A 1 -35.17 -0.06 22.09
CA MET A 1 -35.67 -1.37 22.57
C MET A 1 -34.46 -2.20 22.94
N GLN A 2 -34.44 -2.82 24.12
CA GLN A 2 -33.37 -3.74 24.50
C GLN A 2 -33.73 -5.14 24.00
N VAL A 3 -32.75 -5.87 23.48
CA VAL A 3 -32.90 -7.24 22.97
C VAL A 3 -32.07 -8.17 23.86
N PRO A 4 -32.65 -9.23 24.44
CA PRO A 4 -31.88 -10.19 25.24
C PRO A 4 -30.97 -11.03 24.35
N ILE A 5 -29.79 -11.44 24.86
CA ILE A 5 -28.81 -12.23 24.11
C ILE A 5 -29.37 -13.58 23.66
N SER A 6 -30.32 -14.15 24.42
CA SER A 6 -31.03 -15.38 24.05
C SER A 6 -31.74 -15.30 22.70
N ASP A 7 -32.13 -14.10 22.25
CA ASP A 7 -32.78 -13.91 20.94
C ASP A 7 -31.79 -14.04 19.76
N LEU A 8 -30.49 -14.12 20.06
CA LEU A 8 -29.42 -14.40 19.10
C LEU A 8 -28.96 -15.87 19.13
N GLU A 9 -29.40 -16.67 20.10
CA GLU A 9 -29.04 -18.09 20.17
C GLU A 9 -29.53 -18.86 18.94
N GLY A 10 -28.68 -19.69 18.36
CA GLY A 10 -28.97 -20.43 17.13
C GLY A 10 -28.97 -19.58 15.86
N LYS A 11 -28.70 -18.28 15.94
CA LYS A 11 -28.51 -17.41 14.77
C LYS A 11 -27.03 -17.27 14.45
N MET A 12 -26.73 -17.02 13.18
CA MET A 12 -25.41 -16.55 12.79
C MET A 12 -25.30 -15.04 13.11
N VAL A 13 -24.21 -14.64 13.75
CA VAL A 13 -24.04 -13.26 14.24
C VAL A 13 -22.76 -12.64 13.68
N GLY A 14 -22.88 -11.50 13.02
CA GLY A 14 -21.75 -10.66 12.63
C GLY A 14 -21.44 -9.60 13.70
N LEU A 15 -20.26 -9.66 14.32
CA LEU A 15 -19.77 -8.56 15.16
C LEU A 15 -19.09 -7.52 14.28
N TYR A 16 -19.72 -6.35 14.16
CA TYR A 16 -19.21 -5.25 13.36
C TYR A 16 -18.42 -4.27 14.22
N MET A 17 -17.09 -4.34 14.16
CA MET A 17 -16.20 -3.43 14.89
C MET A 17 -15.91 -2.20 14.03
N SER A 18 -16.33 -1.03 14.51
CA SER A 18 -16.36 0.19 13.70
C SER A 18 -16.18 1.46 14.52
N LEU A 19 -15.53 2.46 13.93
CA LEU A 19 -15.36 3.81 14.46
C LEU A 19 -16.03 4.81 13.50
N GLY A 20 -16.99 5.59 13.96
CA GLY A 20 -17.84 6.43 13.09
C GLY A 20 -17.08 7.52 12.34
N SER A 21 -16.01 8.04 12.93
CA SER A 21 -15.13 9.04 12.33
C SER A 21 -14.14 8.48 11.31
N PHE A 22 -13.98 7.15 11.23
CA PHE A 22 -12.99 6.53 10.35
C PHE A 22 -13.55 6.29 8.95
N ARG A 23 -12.92 6.92 7.95
CA ARG A 23 -13.35 6.87 6.54
C ARG A 23 -13.55 5.44 6.01
N SER A 24 -12.66 4.52 6.35
CA SER A 24 -12.79 3.13 5.89
C SER A 24 -14.08 2.48 6.41
N CYS A 25 -14.53 2.86 7.62
CA CYS A 25 -15.81 2.42 8.18
C CYS A 25 -16.96 3.06 7.42
N GLN A 26 -16.91 4.38 7.21
CA GLN A 26 -17.94 5.14 6.47
C GLN A 26 -18.17 4.60 5.06
N ASN A 27 -17.11 4.17 4.37
CA ASN A 27 -17.21 3.57 3.03
C ASN A 27 -17.78 2.15 3.05
N PHE A 28 -17.56 1.40 4.13
CA PHE A 28 -18.01 0.02 4.25
C PHE A 28 -19.46 -0.10 4.75
N THR A 29 -19.89 0.77 5.67
CA THR A 29 -21.23 0.69 6.28
C THR A 29 -22.37 0.63 5.24
N PRO A 30 -22.41 1.44 4.17
CA PRO A 30 -23.47 1.36 3.16
C PRO A 30 -23.54 -0.02 2.48
N LYS A 31 -22.38 -0.60 2.14
CA LYS A 31 -22.29 -1.95 1.55
C LYS A 31 -22.80 -3.02 2.51
N LEU A 32 -22.47 -2.89 3.80
CA LEU A 32 -22.95 -3.79 4.84
C LEU A 32 -24.47 -3.68 5.05
N ILE A 33 -25.04 -2.48 4.93
CA ILE A 33 -26.50 -2.26 4.97
C ILE A 33 -27.18 -2.99 3.81
N GLU A 34 -26.68 -2.86 2.59
CA GLU A 34 -27.21 -3.56 1.41
C GLU A 34 -27.13 -5.07 1.55
N PHE A 35 -25.97 -5.59 2.00
CA PHE A 35 -25.77 -7.00 2.31
C PHE A 35 -26.79 -7.51 3.32
N TYR A 36 -26.93 -6.80 4.45
CA TYR A 36 -27.83 -7.19 5.53
C TYR A 36 -29.29 -7.17 5.09
N ARG A 37 -29.72 -6.11 4.39
CA ARG A 37 -31.09 -6.00 3.86
C ARG A 37 -31.39 -7.17 2.91
N SER A 38 -30.46 -7.50 2.03
CA SER A 38 -30.60 -8.61 1.09
C SER A 38 -30.78 -9.96 1.81
N LEU A 39 -30.08 -10.19 2.93
CA LEU A 39 -30.27 -11.39 3.75
C LEU A 39 -31.64 -11.41 4.44
N LYS A 40 -32.09 -10.27 4.98
CA LYS A 40 -33.42 -10.17 5.61
C LYS A 40 -34.55 -10.39 4.62
N GLU A 41 -34.43 -9.86 3.40
CA GLU A 41 -35.40 -10.09 2.32
C GLU A 41 -35.51 -11.56 1.91
N LYS A 42 -34.40 -12.31 1.99
CA LYS A 42 -34.38 -13.77 1.78
C LYS A 42 -34.83 -14.60 2.99
N GLY A 43 -35.11 -13.96 4.12
CA GLY A 43 -35.51 -14.64 5.35
C GLY A 43 -34.37 -15.38 6.06
N GLU A 44 -33.11 -15.01 5.78
CA GLU A 44 -31.95 -15.68 6.37
C GLU A 44 -31.78 -15.32 7.85
N SER A 45 -31.41 -16.31 8.67
CA SER A 45 -31.20 -16.16 10.11
C SER A 45 -29.81 -15.61 10.42
N PHE A 46 -29.62 -14.32 10.12
CA PHE A 46 -28.38 -13.58 10.33
C PHE A 46 -28.64 -12.24 11.03
N GLU A 47 -27.92 -11.95 12.11
CA GLU A 47 -27.97 -10.67 12.82
C GLU A 47 -26.60 -9.99 12.82
N ILE A 48 -26.59 -8.66 12.82
CA ILE A 48 -25.36 -7.88 13.02
C ILE A 48 -25.46 -7.20 14.40
N VAL A 49 -24.34 -7.19 15.12
CA VAL A 49 -24.17 -6.46 16.38
C VAL A 49 -23.00 -5.50 16.21
N LEU A 50 -23.28 -4.20 16.26
CA LEU A 50 -22.28 -3.15 16.29
C LEU A 50 -21.51 -3.20 17.63
N VAL A 51 -20.20 -3.31 17.50
CA VAL A 51 -19.21 -3.07 18.56
C VAL A 51 -18.57 -1.73 18.23
N SER A 52 -19.17 -0.64 18.70
CA SER A 52 -18.65 0.70 18.45
C SER A 52 -17.36 0.93 19.20
N LEU A 53 -16.41 1.58 18.51
CA LEU A 53 -15.12 1.99 19.05
C LEU A 53 -15.07 3.48 19.35
N ASP A 54 -16.20 4.19 19.20
CA ASP A 54 -16.32 5.60 19.56
C ASP A 54 -16.23 5.74 21.09
N ASP A 55 -15.48 6.75 21.54
CA ASP A 55 -15.18 7.02 22.95
C ASP A 55 -16.23 7.91 23.64
N ASP A 56 -17.12 8.52 22.86
CA ASP A 56 -18.21 9.35 23.33
C ASP A 56 -19.59 8.89 22.85
N LYS A 57 -20.60 9.16 23.66
CA LYS A 57 -21.99 8.73 23.41
C LYS A 57 -22.60 9.40 22.19
N GLU A 58 -22.22 10.63 21.87
CA GLU A 58 -22.78 11.38 20.76
C GLU A 58 -22.30 10.80 19.42
N SER A 59 -21.01 10.50 19.31
CA SER A 59 -20.41 9.84 18.14
C SER A 59 -20.99 8.43 17.94
N PHE A 60 -21.13 7.65 19.02
CA PHE A 60 -21.85 6.36 18.98
C PHE A 60 -23.27 6.51 18.40
N GLN A 61 -24.05 7.47 18.92
CA GLN A 61 -25.43 7.70 18.46
C GLN A 61 -25.47 8.14 16.99
N ARG A 62 -24.58 9.06 16.59
CA ARG A 62 -24.46 9.52 15.19
C ARG A 62 -24.12 8.37 14.24
N GLN A 63 -23.24 7.46 14.65
CA GLN A 63 -22.91 6.27 13.87
C GLN A 63 -24.09 5.30 13.77
N PHE A 64 -24.75 5.02 14.89
CA PHE A 64 -25.73 3.94 14.99
C PHE A 64 -27.11 4.28 14.43
N VAL A 65 -27.51 5.57 14.40
CA VAL A 65 -28.90 5.99 14.10
C VAL A 65 -29.47 5.44 12.78
N ASN A 66 -28.63 5.22 11.76
CA ASN A 66 -29.05 4.74 10.45
C ASN A 66 -28.78 3.25 10.20
N MET A 67 -28.32 2.52 11.22
CA MET A 67 -27.98 1.10 11.10
C MET A 67 -29.21 0.21 11.36
N PRO A 68 -29.54 -0.74 10.46
CA PRO A 68 -30.72 -1.60 10.59
C PRO A 68 -30.53 -2.79 11.54
N TRP A 69 -29.49 -2.77 12.37
CA TRP A 69 -29.05 -3.91 13.18
C TRP A 69 -28.84 -3.52 14.66
N LEU A 70 -28.38 -4.47 15.48
CA LEU A 70 -28.24 -4.30 16.92
C LEU A 70 -26.91 -3.63 17.29
N ALA A 71 -26.79 -3.13 18.51
CA ALA A 71 -25.53 -2.63 19.05
C ALA A 71 -25.34 -3.06 20.49
N ILE A 72 -24.09 -3.25 20.90
CA ILE A 72 -23.75 -3.32 22.32
C ILE A 72 -24.00 -1.94 22.94
N PRO A 73 -24.67 -1.85 24.09
CA PRO A 73 -24.92 -0.56 24.75
C PRO A 73 -23.64 0.21 25.03
N PHE A 74 -23.67 1.52 24.80
CA PHE A 74 -22.56 2.41 25.16
C PHE A 74 -22.22 2.28 26.66
N GLY A 75 -20.93 2.15 26.97
CA GLY A 75 -20.43 1.95 28.33
C GLY A 75 -20.41 0.49 28.82
N ASP A 76 -20.85 -0.47 28.00
CA ASP A 76 -20.69 -1.90 28.34
C ASP A 76 -19.21 -2.32 28.26
N LYS A 77 -18.75 -3.10 29.25
CA LYS A 77 -17.37 -3.63 29.31
C LYS A 77 -17.03 -4.53 28.10
N ALA A 78 -18.01 -5.09 27.42
CA ALA A 78 -17.81 -5.88 26.21
C ALA A 78 -17.18 -5.05 25.08
N LEU A 79 -17.45 -3.74 25.00
CA LEU A 79 -16.85 -2.84 24.00
C LEU A 79 -15.33 -2.77 24.11
N GLU A 80 -14.78 -2.87 25.32
CA GLU A 80 -13.33 -2.91 25.55
C GLU A 80 -12.73 -4.31 25.40
N LYS A 81 -13.50 -5.36 25.74
CA LYS A 81 -13.04 -6.75 25.76
C LYS A 81 -12.98 -7.38 24.38
N LEU A 82 -14.00 -7.17 23.54
CA LEU A 82 -14.11 -7.85 22.25
C LEU A 82 -12.98 -7.47 21.29
N PRO A 83 -12.59 -6.19 21.11
CA PRO A 83 -11.45 -5.84 20.25
C PRO A 83 -10.15 -6.49 20.70
N LYS A 84 -9.92 -6.63 22.02
CA LYS A 84 -8.74 -7.30 22.59
C LYS A 84 -8.80 -8.81 22.38
N TYR A 85 -9.96 -9.43 22.61
CA TYR A 85 -10.16 -10.87 22.46
C TYR A 85 -9.94 -11.33 21.01
N PHE A 86 -10.41 -10.55 20.04
CA PHE A 86 -10.23 -10.84 18.62
C PHE A 86 -8.95 -10.25 18.02
N GLU A 87 -8.04 -9.73 18.85
CA GLU A 87 -6.78 -9.11 18.43
C GLU A 87 -6.95 -8.12 17.27
N LEU A 88 -7.86 -7.15 17.43
CA LEU A 88 -8.23 -6.22 16.37
C LEU A 88 -7.00 -5.49 15.79
N ARG A 89 -6.67 -5.80 14.53
CA ARG A 89 -5.51 -5.20 13.82
C ARG A 89 -5.89 -4.06 12.89
N ALA A 90 -7.13 -4.01 12.44
CA ALA A 90 -7.61 -3.04 11.47
C ALA A 90 -9.11 -2.80 11.62
N ILE A 91 -9.59 -1.66 11.14
CA ILE A 91 -11.02 -1.33 11.10
C ILE A 91 -11.44 -0.83 9.71
N PRO A 92 -12.72 -1.02 9.33
CA PRO A 92 -13.70 -1.90 9.96
C PRO A 92 -13.30 -3.37 9.95
N THR A 93 -13.82 -4.13 10.92
CA THR A 93 -13.67 -5.59 11.01
C THR A 93 -15.03 -6.25 11.20
N MET A 94 -15.26 -7.36 10.48
CA MET A 94 -16.47 -8.17 10.57
C MET A 94 -16.15 -9.58 11.08
N VAL A 95 -16.31 -9.82 12.38
CA VAL A 95 -16.16 -11.19 12.92
C VAL A 95 -17.48 -11.94 12.69
N ILE A 96 -17.41 -13.17 12.18
CA ILE A 96 -18.59 -14.02 11.98
C ILE A 96 -18.60 -15.12 13.02
N LEU A 97 -19.70 -15.19 13.79
CA LEU A 97 -20.01 -16.25 14.73
C LEU A 97 -21.11 -17.14 14.13
N GLY A 98 -20.90 -18.46 14.20
CA GLY A 98 -21.88 -19.44 13.78
C GLY A 98 -23.04 -19.60 14.77
N PRO A 99 -24.09 -20.34 14.39
CA PRO A 99 -25.23 -20.65 15.26
C PRO A 99 -24.88 -21.29 16.60
N ASP A 100 -23.73 -21.98 16.69
CA ASP A 100 -23.22 -22.61 17.92
C ASP A 100 -22.36 -21.66 18.78
N GLY A 101 -22.28 -20.38 18.39
CA GLY A 101 -21.50 -19.35 19.06
C GLY A 101 -20.00 -19.39 18.75
N LYS A 102 -19.51 -20.35 17.95
CA LYS A 102 -18.09 -20.40 17.57
C LYS A 102 -17.76 -19.43 16.47
N THR A 103 -16.53 -18.92 16.49
CA THR A 103 -16.00 -18.06 15.43
C THR A 103 -15.81 -18.85 14.14
N LEU A 104 -16.53 -18.46 13.07
CA LEU A 104 -16.36 -19.00 11.72
C LEU A 104 -15.30 -18.22 10.94
N HIS A 105 -15.23 -16.90 11.12
CA HIS A 105 -14.28 -16.05 10.41
C HIS A 105 -13.91 -14.80 11.24
N LEU A 106 -12.62 -14.46 11.32
CA LEU A 106 -12.14 -13.34 12.13
C LEU A 106 -12.33 -11.96 11.46
N ASN A 107 -12.36 -11.90 10.13
CA ASN A 107 -12.64 -10.66 9.41
C ASN A 107 -13.24 -10.86 8.02
N ALA A 108 -14.56 -11.04 7.91
CA ALA A 108 -15.26 -11.27 6.65
C ALA A 108 -15.50 -9.99 5.82
N ARG A 109 -14.95 -8.84 6.24
CA ARG A 109 -15.16 -7.54 5.58
C ARG A 109 -14.84 -7.61 4.09
N GLY A 110 -13.67 -8.16 3.72
CA GLY A 110 -13.24 -8.23 2.32
C GLY A 110 -14.20 -9.04 1.45
N TYR A 111 -14.68 -10.18 1.95
CA TYR A 111 -15.66 -11.01 1.23
C TYR A 111 -17.00 -10.31 1.06
N ILE A 112 -17.47 -9.57 2.07
CA ILE A 112 -18.72 -8.79 1.96
C ILE A 112 -18.53 -7.64 0.96
N GLU A 113 -17.39 -6.95 0.96
CA GLU A 113 -17.12 -5.85 0.03
C GLU A 113 -17.04 -6.31 -1.43
N GLU A 114 -16.55 -7.52 -1.68
CA GLU A 114 -16.31 -8.05 -3.03
C GLU A 114 -17.46 -8.92 -3.56
N PHE A 115 -18.03 -9.77 -2.72
CA PHE A 115 -19.02 -10.78 -3.13
C PHE A 115 -20.44 -10.48 -2.62
N GLY A 116 -20.59 -9.48 -1.75
CA GLY A 116 -21.89 -9.12 -1.17
C GLY A 116 -22.58 -10.35 -0.57
N ILE A 117 -23.84 -10.57 -0.97
CA ILE A 117 -24.64 -11.69 -0.45
C ILE A 117 -24.06 -13.08 -0.75
N GLN A 118 -23.23 -13.21 -1.78
CA GLN A 118 -22.58 -14.49 -2.10
C GLN A 118 -21.54 -14.89 -1.04
N ALA A 119 -21.12 -13.99 -0.15
CA ALA A 119 -20.26 -14.34 0.98
C ALA A 119 -20.98 -15.22 2.02
N TYR A 120 -22.31 -15.16 2.08
CA TYR A 120 -23.12 -16.01 2.96
C TYR A 120 -23.16 -17.45 2.42
N PRO A 121 -23.07 -18.50 3.28
CA PRO A 121 -23.16 -18.49 4.74
C PRO A 121 -21.81 -18.44 5.49
N PHE A 122 -20.74 -17.88 4.91
CA PHE A 122 -19.42 -17.78 5.56
C PHE A 122 -18.86 -19.14 6.06
N SER A 123 -19.28 -20.23 5.43
CA SER A 123 -18.75 -21.58 5.63
C SER A 123 -17.40 -21.75 4.94
N ALA A 124 -16.59 -22.72 5.38
CA ALA A 124 -15.32 -23.04 4.75
C ALA A 124 -15.48 -23.43 3.27
N GLU A 125 -16.54 -24.17 2.94
CA GLU A 125 -16.89 -24.57 1.57
C GLU A 125 -17.19 -23.33 0.72
N LYS A 126 -17.98 -22.40 1.26
CA LYS A 126 -18.31 -21.16 0.57
C LYS A 126 -17.09 -20.28 0.32
N PHE A 127 -16.21 -20.11 1.30
CA PHE A 127 -14.96 -19.38 1.08
C PHE A 127 -14.09 -20.05 0.02
N SER A 128 -14.01 -21.38 0.02
CA SER A 128 -13.28 -22.13 -1.01
C SER A 128 -13.85 -21.88 -2.42
N GLU A 129 -15.17 -21.84 -2.57
CA GLU A 129 -15.84 -21.48 -3.84
C GLU A 129 -15.47 -20.05 -4.29
N LEU A 130 -15.51 -19.07 -3.37
CA LEU A 130 -15.19 -17.68 -3.68
C LEU A 130 -13.72 -17.50 -4.08
N GLU A 131 -12.80 -18.22 -3.44
CA GLU A 131 -11.38 -18.21 -3.80
C GLU A 131 -11.13 -18.78 -5.20
N GLU A 132 -11.86 -19.83 -5.61
CA GLU A 132 -11.78 -20.32 -6.99
C GLU A 132 -12.36 -19.30 -7.98
N ILE A 133 -13.42 -18.55 -7.62
CA ILE A 133 -13.91 -17.43 -8.42
C ILE A 133 -12.83 -16.34 -8.55
N LYS A 134 -12.15 -15.96 -7.46
CA LYS A 134 -11.04 -14.99 -7.51
C LYS A 134 -9.92 -15.46 -8.41
N LYS A 135 -9.54 -16.74 -8.27
CA LYS A 135 -8.50 -17.36 -9.08
C LYS A 135 -8.88 -17.35 -10.56
N ALA A 136 -10.08 -17.76 -10.91
CA ALA A 136 -10.58 -17.72 -12.28
C ALA A 136 -10.62 -16.28 -12.85
N ARG A 137 -11.01 -15.28 -12.03
CA ARG A 137 -10.93 -13.84 -12.41
C ARG A 137 -9.49 -13.42 -12.71
N ARG A 138 -8.52 -13.76 -11.84
CA ARG A 138 -7.09 -13.47 -12.07
C ARG A 138 -6.56 -14.18 -13.33
N GLU A 139 -6.92 -15.45 -13.52
CA GLU A 139 -6.54 -16.26 -14.68
C GLU A 139 -7.17 -15.80 -15.99
N SER A 140 -8.31 -15.10 -15.96
CA SER A 140 -8.97 -14.50 -17.12
C SER A 140 -8.76 -12.99 -17.27
N GLN A 141 -8.12 -12.33 -16.29
CA GLN A 141 -7.78 -10.91 -16.31
C GLN A 141 -7.11 -10.47 -17.62
N THR A 142 -7.63 -9.40 -18.19
CA THR A 142 -7.10 -8.63 -19.32
C THR A 142 -7.02 -7.16 -18.94
N LEU A 143 -6.33 -6.33 -19.72
CA LEU A 143 -6.27 -4.89 -19.46
C LEU A 143 -7.66 -4.27 -19.59
N GLU A 144 -8.43 -4.74 -20.57
CA GLU A 144 -9.79 -4.31 -20.84
C GLU A 144 -10.73 -4.69 -19.70
N SER A 145 -10.60 -5.89 -19.12
CA SER A 145 -11.39 -6.27 -17.93
C SER A 145 -11.14 -5.39 -16.71
N LEU A 146 -9.99 -4.70 -16.65
CA LEU A 146 -9.62 -3.77 -15.59
C LEU A 146 -10.08 -2.33 -15.90
N LEU A 147 -9.98 -1.91 -17.17
CA LEU A 147 -10.14 -0.52 -17.58
C LEU A 147 -11.44 -0.22 -18.34
N VAL A 148 -12.22 -1.22 -18.76
CA VAL A 148 -13.48 -1.01 -19.48
C VAL A 148 -14.66 -1.24 -18.54
N SER A 149 -15.54 -0.24 -18.41
CA SER A 149 -16.77 -0.34 -17.61
C SER A 149 -17.94 0.41 -18.25
N ASP A 150 -18.89 -0.36 -18.80
CA ASP A 150 -19.99 0.14 -19.64
C ASP A 150 -19.44 0.97 -20.81
N GLU A 151 -19.75 2.27 -20.88
CA GLU A 151 -19.29 3.22 -21.90
C GLU A 151 -17.89 3.80 -21.60
N LEU A 152 -17.29 3.49 -20.45
CA LEU A 152 -15.95 3.98 -20.10
C LEU A 152 -14.88 3.05 -20.66
N ASP A 153 -14.45 3.30 -21.89
CA ASP A 153 -13.41 2.55 -22.61
C ASP A 153 -12.15 3.40 -22.92
N PHE A 154 -11.98 4.51 -22.20
CA PHE A 154 -10.87 5.43 -22.36
C PHE A 154 -10.22 5.82 -21.01
N VAL A 155 -9.01 6.36 -21.08
CA VAL A 155 -8.32 7.09 -20.01
C VAL A 155 -8.06 8.52 -20.50
N ILE A 156 -7.71 9.44 -19.61
CA ILE A 156 -7.40 10.83 -19.98
C ILE A 156 -5.89 11.06 -20.03
N GLY A 157 -5.44 11.71 -21.09
CA GLY A 157 -4.11 12.27 -21.23
C GLY A 157 -4.06 13.74 -20.80
N LYS A 158 -2.97 14.40 -21.16
CA LYS A 158 -2.84 15.84 -20.95
C LYS A 158 -3.88 16.62 -21.75
N GLU A 159 -4.27 17.77 -21.23
CA GLU A 159 -5.33 18.62 -21.79
C GLU A 159 -6.70 17.92 -21.90
N ASN A 160 -6.95 16.89 -21.07
CA ASN A 160 -8.18 16.08 -21.07
C ASN A 160 -8.46 15.36 -22.40
N ILE A 161 -7.42 15.04 -23.17
CA ILE A 161 -7.55 14.22 -24.38
C ILE A 161 -7.88 12.79 -23.97
N GLU A 162 -8.99 12.25 -24.48
CA GLU A 162 -9.35 10.84 -24.26
C GLU A 162 -8.44 9.92 -25.09
N VAL A 163 -7.86 8.93 -24.42
CA VAL A 163 -7.02 7.88 -25.00
C VAL A 163 -7.77 6.55 -24.86
N PRO A 164 -8.16 5.90 -25.97
CA PRO A 164 -8.84 4.61 -25.93
C PRO A 164 -8.00 3.55 -25.22
N VAL A 165 -8.64 2.71 -24.39
CA VAL A 165 -7.98 1.59 -23.69
C VAL A 165 -7.35 0.61 -24.67
N SER A 166 -7.92 0.46 -25.87
CA SER A 166 -7.37 -0.38 -26.95
C SER A 166 -5.96 0.03 -27.38
N GLU A 167 -5.58 1.31 -27.24
CA GLU A 167 -4.21 1.79 -27.50
C GLU A 167 -3.21 1.39 -26.41
N LEU A 168 -3.69 0.92 -25.26
CA LEU A 168 -2.88 0.48 -24.13
C LEU A 168 -2.69 -1.05 -24.10
N VAL A 169 -3.51 -1.79 -24.85
CA VAL A 169 -3.41 -3.25 -24.97
C VAL A 169 -2.05 -3.62 -25.56
N GLY A 170 -1.38 -4.62 -24.96
CA GLY A 170 -0.03 -5.01 -25.37
C GLY A 170 1.09 -4.19 -24.74
N LYS A 171 0.79 -3.14 -23.97
CA LYS A 171 1.79 -2.36 -23.22
C LYS A 171 2.00 -2.89 -21.81
N ILE A 172 3.12 -2.53 -21.20
CA ILE A 172 3.28 -2.60 -19.75
C ILE A 172 2.68 -1.34 -19.15
N VAL A 173 1.68 -1.51 -18.29
CA VAL A 173 0.96 -0.41 -17.66
C VAL A 173 1.15 -0.48 -16.15
N LEU A 174 1.57 0.63 -15.54
CA LEU A 174 1.54 0.76 -14.08
C LEU A 174 0.29 1.52 -13.63
N PHE A 175 -0.48 0.94 -12.72
CA PHE A 175 -1.58 1.62 -12.05
C PHE A 175 -1.06 2.30 -10.78
N PHE A 176 -1.06 3.63 -10.76
CA PHE A 176 -0.56 4.43 -9.65
C PHE A 176 -1.72 5.00 -8.81
N PHE A 177 -1.95 4.41 -7.64
CA PHE A 177 -3.00 4.85 -6.71
C PHE A 177 -2.43 5.85 -5.71
N SER A 178 -2.94 7.08 -5.74
CA SER A 178 -2.38 8.19 -4.97
C SER A 178 -3.37 9.34 -4.75
N ARG A 179 -3.03 10.28 -3.87
CA ARG A 179 -3.81 11.50 -3.60
C ARG A 179 -2.88 12.66 -3.21
N LYS A 180 -3.28 13.91 -3.43
CA LYS A 180 -2.48 15.10 -3.10
C LYS A 180 -2.17 15.17 -1.61
N GLN A 181 -3.17 15.01 -0.74
CA GLN A 181 -3.00 15.05 0.73
C GLN A 181 -2.50 13.71 1.29
N CYS A 182 -1.35 13.25 0.76
CA CYS A 182 -0.63 12.08 1.23
C CYS A 182 0.88 12.39 1.21
N PRO A 183 1.53 12.59 2.37
CA PRO A 183 2.95 12.94 2.42
C PRO A 183 3.86 11.94 1.71
N GLN A 184 3.62 10.64 1.95
CA GLN A 184 4.38 9.56 1.31
C GLN A 184 4.20 9.53 -0.21
N CYS A 185 3.03 9.95 -0.69
CA CYS A 185 2.73 10.04 -2.10
C CYS A 185 3.48 11.19 -2.78
N LYS A 186 3.53 12.36 -2.14
CA LYS A 186 4.32 13.51 -2.63
C LYS A 186 5.81 13.18 -2.73
N VAL A 187 6.36 12.43 -1.77
CA VAL A 187 7.76 11.97 -1.81
C VAL A 187 8.00 10.97 -2.96
N PHE A 188 7.05 10.06 -3.19
CA PHE A 188 7.22 9.00 -4.19
C PHE A 188 7.04 9.49 -5.64
N THR A 189 6.19 10.49 -5.87
CA THR A 189 5.78 10.91 -7.23
C THR A 189 6.95 11.40 -8.10
N PRO A 190 7.87 12.26 -7.63
CA PRO A 190 9.02 12.67 -8.42
C PRO A 190 9.92 11.49 -8.81
N LYS A 191 10.07 10.49 -7.91
CA LYS A 191 10.86 9.29 -8.17
C LYS A 191 10.21 8.41 -9.24
N LEU A 192 8.88 8.27 -9.20
CA LEU A 192 8.14 7.57 -10.24
C LEU A 192 8.21 8.33 -11.57
N ALA A 193 8.11 9.67 -11.58
CA ALA A 193 8.23 10.50 -12.78
C ALA A 193 9.61 10.36 -13.44
N LYS A 194 10.70 10.39 -12.66
CA LYS A 194 12.05 10.11 -13.15
C LYS A 194 12.14 8.72 -13.79
N THR A 195 11.68 7.70 -13.07
CA THR A 195 11.69 6.31 -13.54
C THR A 195 10.88 6.14 -14.83
N TYR A 196 9.71 6.78 -14.89
CA TYR A 196 8.85 6.76 -16.06
C TYR A 196 9.55 7.34 -17.28
N ASN A 197 10.13 8.54 -17.16
CA ASN A 197 10.83 9.19 -18.27
C ASN A 197 12.03 8.35 -18.77
N GLU A 198 12.79 7.75 -17.86
CA GLU A 198 13.93 6.89 -18.21
C GLU A 198 13.51 5.61 -18.97
N ILE A 199 12.40 4.98 -18.58
CA ILE A 199 11.86 3.80 -19.27
C ILE A 199 11.25 4.22 -20.61
N LYS A 200 10.40 5.24 -20.62
CA LYS A 200 9.67 5.72 -21.81
C LYS A 200 10.61 6.17 -22.93
N ALA A 201 11.79 6.70 -22.58
CA ALA A 201 12.83 7.06 -23.55
C ALA A 201 13.39 5.87 -24.34
N ARG A 202 13.24 4.63 -23.84
CA ARG A 202 13.75 3.39 -24.47
C ARG A 202 12.62 2.44 -24.88
N HIS A 203 11.46 2.56 -24.25
CA HIS A 203 10.32 1.65 -24.36
C HIS A 203 9.04 2.47 -24.51
N SER A 204 8.61 2.70 -25.76
CA SER A 204 7.37 3.43 -26.06
C SER A 204 6.11 2.68 -25.63
N ASP A 205 6.24 1.36 -25.43
CA ASP A 205 5.24 0.38 -24.98
C ASP A 205 5.08 0.31 -23.46
N PHE A 206 5.54 1.33 -22.74
CA PHE A 206 5.39 1.47 -21.29
C PHE A 206 4.50 2.66 -20.95
N GLU A 207 3.54 2.53 -20.04
CA GLU A 207 2.67 3.64 -19.61
C GLU A 207 2.37 3.60 -18.11
N VAL A 208 2.01 4.75 -17.54
CA VAL A 208 1.47 4.85 -16.18
C VAL A 208 0.06 5.44 -16.26
N ILE A 209 -0.87 4.87 -15.49
CA ILE A 209 -2.22 5.40 -15.30
C ILE A 209 -2.37 5.81 -13.85
N TYR A 210 -2.57 7.09 -13.63
CA TYR A 210 -2.94 7.63 -12.33
C TYR A 210 -4.38 7.26 -11.99
N VAL A 211 -4.59 6.72 -10.80
CA VAL A 211 -5.91 6.44 -10.22
C VAL A 211 -6.04 7.29 -8.95
N SER A 212 -6.81 8.36 -9.05
CA SER A 212 -6.95 9.31 -7.95
C SER A 212 -7.83 8.78 -6.82
N LEU A 213 -7.35 8.97 -5.59
CA LEU A 213 -8.10 8.78 -4.36
C LEU A 213 -8.36 10.12 -3.63
N ASP A 214 -8.29 11.24 -4.36
CA ASP A 214 -8.63 12.57 -3.85
C ASP A 214 -10.13 12.70 -3.63
N ASN A 215 -10.51 13.57 -2.70
CA ASN A 215 -11.92 13.76 -2.32
C ASN A 215 -12.58 14.92 -3.05
N ASP A 216 -11.80 15.68 -3.80
CA ASP A 216 -12.21 16.89 -4.48
C ASP A 216 -11.44 17.01 -5.80
N GLU A 217 -12.09 17.61 -6.79
CA GLU A 217 -11.61 17.72 -8.16
C GLU A 217 -10.41 18.68 -8.28
N GLU A 218 -10.35 19.72 -7.44
CA GLU A 218 -9.25 20.68 -7.43
C GLU A 218 -7.92 20.00 -7.05
N SER A 219 -7.92 19.22 -5.97
CA SER A 219 -6.75 18.44 -5.53
C SER A 219 -6.31 17.44 -6.60
N PHE A 220 -7.27 16.83 -7.30
CA PHE A 220 -6.99 15.93 -8.41
C PHE A 220 -6.23 16.66 -9.55
N HIS A 221 -6.78 17.77 -10.06
CA HIS A 221 -6.20 18.49 -11.19
C HIS A 221 -4.84 19.08 -10.84
N ASP A 222 -4.71 19.71 -9.66
CA ASP A 222 -3.46 20.28 -9.18
C ASP A 222 -2.35 19.21 -9.10
N TYR A 223 -2.66 18.04 -8.52
CA TYR A 223 -1.67 16.98 -8.40
C TYR A 223 -1.34 16.29 -9.73
N TYR A 224 -2.36 16.01 -10.55
CA TYR A 224 -2.18 15.39 -11.86
C TYR A 224 -1.38 16.30 -12.81
N SER A 225 -1.46 17.63 -12.65
CA SER A 225 -0.68 18.58 -13.43
C SER A 225 0.84 18.35 -13.34
N GLU A 226 1.32 17.81 -12.20
CA GLU A 226 2.74 17.53 -11.95
C GLU A 226 3.22 16.21 -12.58
N MET A 227 2.30 15.35 -13.06
CA MET A 227 2.60 13.99 -13.50
C MET A 227 2.76 13.87 -15.02
N PRO A 228 3.74 13.14 -15.58
CA PRO A 228 3.97 13.07 -17.03
C PRO A 228 3.15 12.01 -17.80
N TRP A 229 2.15 11.40 -17.16
CA TRP A 229 1.46 10.18 -17.65
C TRP A 229 -0.07 10.33 -17.74
N LEU A 230 -0.78 9.24 -18.08
CA LEU A 230 -2.24 9.20 -18.23
C LEU A 230 -2.96 9.11 -16.87
N SER A 231 -4.26 9.37 -16.81
CA SER A 231 -5.08 9.23 -15.62
C SER A 231 -6.43 8.61 -15.93
N LEU A 232 -7.09 8.00 -14.96
CA LEU A 232 -8.54 7.90 -15.00
C LEU A 232 -9.15 9.30 -14.77
N PRO A 233 -10.34 9.57 -15.33
CA PRO A 233 -11.16 10.72 -14.96
C PRO A 233 -11.30 10.88 -13.42
N TYR A 234 -11.53 12.10 -12.96
CA TYR A 234 -11.90 12.32 -11.57
C TYR A 234 -13.22 11.62 -11.24
N ASN A 235 -13.31 11.04 -10.03
CA ASN A 235 -14.48 10.30 -9.55
C ASN A 235 -14.91 9.13 -10.47
N ASP A 236 -13.94 8.48 -11.12
CA ASP A 236 -14.19 7.36 -12.02
C ASP A 236 -14.67 6.11 -11.26
N LYS A 237 -15.79 5.53 -11.70
CA LYS A 237 -16.39 4.32 -11.10
C LYS A 237 -15.48 3.09 -11.16
N ARG A 238 -14.45 3.08 -12.02
CA ARG A 238 -13.46 2.00 -12.15
C ARG A 238 -12.44 1.98 -11.01
N GLU A 239 -12.28 3.06 -10.23
CA GLU A 239 -11.35 3.08 -9.07
C GLU A 239 -11.66 1.96 -8.07
N VAL A 240 -12.92 1.83 -7.65
CA VAL A 240 -13.31 0.88 -6.61
C VAL A 240 -13.07 -0.57 -7.06
N PRO A 241 -13.52 -1.01 -8.25
CA PRO A 241 -13.19 -2.34 -8.77
C PRO A 241 -11.68 -2.60 -8.91
N LEU A 242 -10.90 -1.60 -9.36
CA LEU A 242 -9.44 -1.73 -9.47
C LEU A 242 -8.79 -1.95 -8.10
N ARG A 243 -9.15 -1.13 -7.11
CA ARG A 243 -8.64 -1.28 -5.74
C ARG A 243 -9.01 -2.61 -5.11
N GLN A 244 -10.22 -3.11 -5.39
CA GLN A 244 -10.64 -4.44 -4.96
C GLN A 244 -9.84 -5.54 -5.65
N SER A 245 -9.63 -5.43 -6.97
CA SER A 245 -8.90 -6.44 -7.76
C SER A 245 -7.44 -6.58 -7.35
N PHE A 246 -6.81 -5.48 -6.93
CA PHE A 246 -5.40 -5.48 -6.49
C PHE A 246 -5.22 -5.64 -4.97
N GLU A 247 -6.31 -5.66 -4.20
CA GLU A 247 -6.34 -5.99 -2.76
C GLU A 247 -5.34 -5.20 -1.88
N PHE A 248 -5.15 -3.90 -2.15
CA PHE A 248 -4.23 -3.06 -1.36
C PHE A 248 -4.94 -2.18 -0.33
N SER A 249 -4.23 -1.86 0.76
CA SER A 249 -4.77 -1.13 1.91
C SER A 249 -4.13 0.24 2.18
N GLY A 250 -3.01 0.57 1.52
CA GLY A 250 -2.26 1.79 1.77
C GLY A 250 -1.76 2.46 0.48
N ILE A 251 -1.52 3.78 0.55
CA ILE A 251 -0.98 4.59 -0.56
C ILE A 251 0.33 5.28 -0.17
N PRO A 252 1.22 5.59 -1.14
CA PRO A 252 1.09 5.30 -2.57
C PRO A 252 1.16 3.79 -2.85
N HIS A 253 0.36 3.33 -3.80
CA HIS A 253 0.37 1.94 -4.29
C HIS A 253 0.62 1.93 -5.80
N LEU A 254 1.38 0.95 -6.27
CA LEU A 254 1.76 0.84 -7.67
C LEU A 254 1.72 -0.62 -8.08
N VAL A 255 0.90 -0.93 -9.08
CA VAL A 255 0.73 -2.28 -9.62
C VAL A 255 1.23 -2.31 -11.05
N ALA A 256 2.02 -3.31 -11.40
CA ALA A 256 2.46 -3.54 -12.78
C ALA A 256 1.56 -4.57 -13.46
N VAL A 257 1.02 -4.21 -14.62
CA VAL A 257 0.27 -5.08 -15.52
C VAL A 257 1.05 -5.22 -16.83
N GLY A 258 1.23 -6.46 -17.28
CA GLY A 258 2.04 -6.77 -18.46
C GLY A 258 1.24 -6.68 -19.76
N PRO A 259 1.92 -6.93 -20.90
CA PRO A 259 1.32 -6.83 -22.24
C PRO A 259 0.07 -7.69 -22.46
N THR A 260 -0.03 -8.81 -21.74
CA THR A 260 -1.17 -9.73 -21.82
C THR A 260 -2.37 -9.29 -20.97
N GLY A 261 -2.27 -8.16 -20.27
CA GLY A 261 -3.26 -7.70 -19.30
C GLY A 261 -3.18 -8.41 -17.94
N LYS A 262 -2.18 -9.29 -17.74
CA LYS A 262 -1.92 -9.97 -16.46
C LYS A 262 -1.12 -9.11 -15.51
N THR A 263 -1.49 -9.13 -14.23
CA THR A 263 -0.70 -8.52 -13.16
C THR A 263 0.66 -9.22 -13.07
N LEU A 264 1.73 -8.43 -13.22
CA LEU A 264 3.11 -8.87 -13.04
C LEU A 264 3.52 -8.81 -11.58
N THR A 265 3.13 -7.73 -10.87
CA THR A 265 3.38 -7.58 -9.43
C THR A 265 2.54 -6.46 -8.82
N ASN A 266 2.10 -6.64 -7.57
CA ASN A 266 1.48 -5.60 -6.73
C ASN A 266 2.53 -4.80 -5.91
N GLU A 267 3.82 -5.10 -6.09
CA GLU A 267 4.93 -4.52 -5.33
C GLU A 267 5.78 -3.58 -6.20
N ALA A 268 5.22 -3.09 -7.32
CA ALA A 268 5.99 -2.29 -8.28
C ALA A 268 6.54 -1.01 -7.65
N LYS A 269 5.86 -0.46 -6.64
CA LYS A 269 6.34 0.69 -5.86
C LYS A 269 7.71 0.41 -5.26
N ASP A 270 7.85 -0.73 -4.58
CA ASP A 270 9.09 -1.10 -3.92
C ASP A 270 10.19 -1.35 -4.95
N LEU A 271 9.86 -1.95 -6.10
CA LEU A 271 10.81 -2.11 -7.20
C LEU A 271 11.28 -0.76 -7.76
N VAL A 272 10.39 0.22 -7.93
CA VAL A 272 10.77 1.59 -8.33
C VAL A 272 11.64 2.26 -7.26
N VAL A 273 11.31 2.08 -5.98
CA VAL A 273 12.11 2.63 -4.88
C VAL A 273 13.51 2.00 -4.86
N LEU A 274 13.62 0.69 -5.06
CA LEU A 274 14.88 -0.04 -4.93
C LEU A 274 15.75 -0.01 -6.19
N TYR A 275 15.16 0.00 -7.38
CA TYR A 275 15.87 -0.24 -8.63
C TYR A 275 15.58 0.80 -9.72
N GLY A 276 14.64 1.72 -9.50
CA GLY A 276 14.28 2.73 -10.50
C GLY A 276 13.89 2.10 -11.84
N SER A 277 14.48 2.58 -12.93
CA SER A 277 14.21 2.08 -14.28
C SER A 277 14.78 0.68 -14.57
N GLU A 278 15.74 0.19 -13.79
CA GLU A 278 16.24 -1.19 -13.92
C GLU A 278 15.20 -2.25 -13.53
N ALA A 279 14.18 -1.86 -12.76
CA ALA A 279 13.07 -2.72 -12.41
C ALA A 279 12.26 -3.18 -13.63
N TYR A 280 12.28 -2.43 -14.73
CA TYR A 280 11.57 -2.79 -15.96
C TYR A 280 12.06 -4.15 -16.48
N PRO A 281 11.18 -5.09 -16.87
CA PRO A 281 9.73 -4.96 -17.09
C PRO A 281 8.82 -5.29 -15.88
N PHE A 282 9.32 -5.17 -14.65
CA PHE A 282 8.59 -5.43 -13.39
C PHE A 282 8.09 -6.88 -13.24
N THR A 283 8.83 -7.84 -13.81
CA THR A 283 8.52 -9.27 -13.70
C THR A 283 9.24 -9.92 -12.52
N ASP A 284 8.71 -11.03 -12.00
CA ASP A 284 9.38 -11.83 -10.97
C ASP A 284 10.74 -12.37 -11.41
N ILE A 285 10.92 -12.60 -12.72
CA ILE A 285 12.22 -12.99 -13.27
C ILE A 285 13.21 -11.83 -13.11
N LYS A 286 12.81 -10.61 -13.50
CA LYS A 286 13.66 -9.43 -13.38
C LYS A 286 13.96 -9.07 -11.93
N LYS A 287 12.96 -9.16 -11.05
CA LYS A 287 13.13 -8.98 -9.60
C LYS A 287 14.21 -9.93 -9.05
N ARG A 288 14.11 -11.23 -9.34
CA ARG A 288 15.10 -12.23 -8.91
C ARG A 288 16.50 -11.99 -9.48
N GLU A 289 16.59 -11.53 -10.73
CA GLU A 289 17.87 -11.15 -11.35
C GLU A 289 18.54 -9.99 -10.59
N LEU A 290 17.78 -8.93 -10.29
CA LEU A 290 18.29 -7.75 -9.56
C LEU A 290 18.68 -8.10 -8.12
N GLU A 291 17.86 -8.90 -7.43
CA GLU A 291 18.17 -9.39 -6.09
C GLU A 291 19.43 -10.27 -6.10
N GLY A 292 19.56 -11.19 -7.07
CA GLY A 292 20.75 -12.03 -7.23
C GLY A 292 22.02 -11.24 -7.53
N ARG A 293 21.94 -10.19 -8.37
CA ARG A 293 23.07 -9.28 -8.63
C ARG A 293 23.55 -8.61 -7.35
N LEU A 294 22.63 -8.12 -6.52
CA LEU A 294 22.98 -7.50 -5.24
C LEU A 294 23.60 -8.51 -4.25
N GLU A 295 23.06 -9.72 -4.18
CA GLU A 295 23.62 -10.77 -3.32
C GLU A 295 25.00 -11.23 -3.78
N GLU A 296 25.26 -11.29 -5.09
CA GLU A 296 26.58 -11.59 -5.62
C GLU A 296 27.59 -10.47 -5.34
N MET A 297 27.19 -9.20 -5.51
CA MET A 297 28.03 -8.06 -5.11
C MET A 297 28.38 -8.11 -3.62
N ALA A 298 27.42 -8.48 -2.77
CA ALA A 298 27.63 -8.59 -1.32
C ALA A 298 28.66 -9.66 -0.92
N LYS A 299 28.84 -10.73 -1.71
CA LYS A 299 29.91 -11.72 -1.48
C LYS A 299 31.32 -11.15 -1.66
N GLY A 300 31.45 -10.10 -2.47
CA GLY A 300 32.71 -9.40 -2.69
C GLY A 300 33.01 -8.34 -1.61
N TRP A 301 32.07 -8.06 -0.72
CA TRP A 301 32.24 -7.06 0.34
C TRP A 301 32.77 -7.71 1.63
N PRO A 302 33.65 -7.00 2.38
CA PRO A 302 34.10 -7.47 3.68
C PRO A 302 32.95 -7.52 4.68
N GLU A 303 32.98 -8.46 5.63
CA GLU A 303 31.97 -8.56 6.69
C GLU A 303 31.99 -7.34 7.63
N LYS A 304 33.17 -6.70 7.78
CA LYS A 304 33.38 -5.53 8.64
C LYS A 304 34.31 -4.53 7.99
N VAL A 305 34.07 -3.25 8.24
CA VAL A 305 34.92 -2.14 7.80
C VAL A 305 35.17 -1.14 8.92
N ARG A 306 36.36 -0.55 8.93
CA ARG A 306 36.68 0.62 9.74
C ARG A 306 36.40 1.87 8.92
N ASN A 307 35.83 2.89 9.55
CA ASN A 307 35.52 4.14 8.89
C ASN A 307 36.05 5.33 9.71
N GLU A 308 36.72 6.27 9.06
CA GLU A 308 37.31 7.45 9.73
C GLU A 308 36.27 8.40 10.34
N ARG A 309 35.01 8.35 9.88
CA ARG A 309 33.91 9.11 10.49
C ARG A 309 33.29 8.41 11.70
N HIS A 310 33.68 7.16 11.93
CA HIS A 310 33.16 6.27 12.95
C HIS A 310 34.26 5.34 13.48
N GLU A 311 35.25 5.93 14.15
CA GLU A 311 36.51 5.25 14.49
C GLU A 311 36.38 4.24 15.64
N TYR A 312 35.37 4.41 16.50
CA TYR A 312 35.24 3.65 17.74
C TYR A 312 34.67 2.24 17.57
N HIS A 313 33.77 2.03 16.60
CA HIS A 313 33.25 0.70 16.28
C HIS A 313 33.37 0.38 14.79
N GLU A 314 33.70 -0.87 14.51
CA GLU A 314 33.66 -1.42 13.15
C GLU A 314 32.22 -1.49 12.68
N LEU A 315 31.99 -1.07 11.43
CA LEU A 315 30.69 -1.19 10.79
C LEU A 315 30.56 -2.60 10.24
N VAL A 316 29.44 -3.25 10.51
CA VAL A 316 29.13 -4.61 10.09
C VAL A 316 28.25 -4.56 8.85
N LEU A 317 28.58 -5.37 7.83
CA LEU A 317 27.73 -5.55 6.68
C LEU A 317 26.47 -6.31 7.09
N ALA A 318 25.30 -5.71 6.92
CA ALA A 318 24.03 -6.33 7.29
C ALA A 318 22.94 -6.04 6.28
N ARG A 319 21.95 -6.95 6.23
CA ARG A 319 20.70 -6.69 5.53
C ARG A 319 19.86 -5.72 6.36
N CYS A 320 19.43 -4.63 5.75
CA CYS A 320 18.63 -3.61 6.38
C CYS A 320 17.46 -3.18 5.48
N GLY A 321 16.46 -2.53 6.08
CA GLY A 321 15.36 -1.91 5.36
C GLY A 321 15.81 -0.63 4.65
N VAL A 322 14.97 0.40 4.72
CA VAL A 322 15.35 1.76 4.30
C VAL A 322 16.12 2.43 5.44
N TYR A 323 17.23 3.09 5.13
CA TYR A 323 18.03 3.84 6.10
C TYR A 323 18.57 5.12 5.47
N ALA A 324 18.99 6.09 6.28
CA ALA A 324 19.73 7.25 5.80
C ALA A 324 21.23 6.97 5.92
N CYS A 325 21.99 7.18 4.84
CA CYS A 325 23.43 7.03 4.86
C CYS A 325 24.07 8.23 5.57
N ASP A 326 24.81 8.00 6.65
CA ASP A 326 25.51 9.04 7.40
C ASP A 326 26.66 9.69 6.62
N GLY A 327 27.13 9.03 5.55
CA GLY A 327 28.15 9.53 4.64
C GLY A 327 27.61 10.58 3.67
N CYS A 328 26.71 10.17 2.76
CA CYS A 328 26.21 11.02 1.68
C CYS A 328 24.83 11.62 1.95
N LYS A 329 24.21 11.30 3.08
CA LYS A 329 22.84 11.71 3.49
C LYS A 329 21.72 11.27 2.54
N GLN A 330 22.02 10.39 1.58
CA GLN A 330 21.02 9.78 0.71
C GLN A 330 20.43 8.52 1.36
N LEU A 331 19.21 8.17 0.97
CA LEU A 331 18.58 6.94 1.43
C LEU A 331 19.31 5.71 0.86
N GLY A 332 19.60 4.74 1.71
CA GLY A 332 20.07 3.42 1.35
C GLY A 332 19.00 2.38 1.60
N VAL A 333 19.16 1.24 0.95
CA VAL A 333 18.22 0.13 1.00
C VAL A 333 18.97 -1.20 0.95
N ARG A 334 18.39 -2.24 1.55
CA ARG A 334 18.82 -3.65 1.49
C ARG A 334 20.12 -3.98 2.20
N TRP A 335 21.23 -3.33 1.87
CA TRP A 335 22.54 -3.59 2.47
C TRP A 335 23.12 -2.31 3.04
N SER A 336 23.57 -2.34 4.29
CA SER A 336 24.35 -1.27 4.89
C SER A 336 25.57 -1.80 5.61
N PHE A 337 26.61 -0.98 5.69
CA PHE A 337 27.59 -1.11 6.75
C PHE A 337 27.09 -0.30 7.93
N ASN A 338 26.69 -0.97 9.01
CA ASN A 338 26.07 -0.32 10.14
C ASN A 338 26.76 -0.61 11.48
N CYS A 339 26.53 0.30 12.42
CA CYS A 339 26.81 0.09 13.83
C CYS A 339 25.50 0.30 14.60
N ASP A 340 24.94 -0.79 15.12
CA ASP A 340 23.70 -0.75 15.90
C ASP A 340 23.84 0.09 17.18
N GLU A 341 25.02 0.12 17.81
CA GLU A 341 25.26 0.90 19.03
C GLU A 341 25.16 2.41 18.80
N CYS A 342 25.56 2.87 17.61
CA CYS A 342 25.63 4.29 17.27
C CYS A 342 24.52 4.73 16.33
N TYR A 343 23.69 3.79 15.86
CA TYR A 343 22.75 3.99 14.76
C TYR A 343 23.40 4.59 13.50
N PHE A 344 24.68 4.29 13.29
CA PHE A 344 25.46 4.82 12.18
C PHE A 344 25.37 3.87 10.99
N ASN A 345 24.95 4.36 9.83
CA ASN A 345 24.72 3.55 8.64
C ASN A 345 25.41 4.15 7.42
N LEU A 346 26.14 3.35 6.66
CA LEU A 346 26.70 3.75 5.38
C LEU A 346 26.19 2.88 4.24
N HIS A 347 26.07 3.46 3.04
CA HIS A 347 26.02 2.68 1.80
C HIS A 347 27.27 1.80 1.68
N PRO A 348 27.15 0.59 1.10
CA PRO A 348 28.30 -0.23 0.74
C PRO A 348 29.37 0.55 -0.03
N GLU A 349 28.96 1.37 -1.00
CA GLU A 349 29.85 2.20 -1.81
C GLU A 349 30.51 3.30 -0.97
N CYS A 350 29.75 3.98 -0.09
CA CYS A 350 30.28 5.02 0.80
C CYS A 350 31.29 4.46 1.82
N ALA A 351 31.10 3.21 2.25
CA ALA A 351 31.99 2.58 3.21
C ALA A 351 33.28 2.04 2.56
N LEU A 352 33.19 1.56 1.31
CA LEU A 352 34.29 0.84 0.65
C LEU A 352 35.14 1.68 -0.30
N MET A 353 34.57 2.72 -0.93
CA MET A 353 35.28 3.48 -1.97
C MET A 353 35.79 4.86 -1.53
N GLY A 354 35.41 5.34 -0.33
CA GLY A 354 35.60 6.74 0.07
C GLY A 354 34.78 7.69 -0.83
N GLU A 355 34.55 8.94 -0.40
CA GLU A 355 33.73 9.88 -1.18
C GLU A 355 34.38 10.23 -2.53
N LYS A 356 34.04 9.50 -3.59
CA LYS A 356 33.96 10.12 -4.90
C LYS A 356 32.61 10.82 -4.98
N VAL A 357 32.63 12.11 -4.67
CA VAL A 357 31.59 13.05 -5.11
C VAL A 357 31.51 12.90 -6.63
N VAL A 358 30.42 12.34 -7.13
CA VAL A 358 30.12 12.41 -8.56
C VAL A 358 29.67 13.85 -8.82
N SER A 359 30.63 14.75 -8.97
CA SER A 359 30.40 16.01 -9.67
C SER A 359 30.16 15.66 -11.14
N GLY A 360 29.04 16.17 -11.68
CA GLY A 360 28.61 15.89 -13.04
C GLY A 360 29.65 16.25 -14.10
N ASP A 361 29.42 15.64 -15.27
CA ASP A 361 30.16 15.77 -16.54
C ASP A 361 31.50 15.03 -16.63
N ASP A 362 31.42 13.74 -16.98
CA ASP A 362 32.00 13.24 -18.23
C ASP A 362 31.51 11.82 -18.52
N GLY A 363 31.27 11.54 -19.80
CA GLY A 363 30.55 10.35 -20.26
C GLY A 363 31.22 9.01 -19.95
N ASN A 364 30.35 8.01 -19.80
CA ASN A 364 30.61 6.57 -19.94
C ASN A 364 31.21 5.85 -18.73
N ASP A 365 30.38 5.62 -17.69
CA ASP A 365 30.23 4.34 -16.98
C ASP A 365 29.12 4.48 -15.92
N LYS A 366 27.97 3.81 -16.13
CA LYS A 366 26.77 3.96 -15.29
C LYS A 366 26.79 2.96 -14.13
N GLN A 367 27.31 3.39 -12.98
CA GLN A 367 27.00 2.79 -11.68
C GLN A 367 25.81 3.56 -11.08
N ASN A 368 24.65 2.89 -11.00
CA ASN A 368 23.39 3.47 -10.53
C ASN A 368 23.35 3.58 -9.00
N ASN A 369 23.87 4.69 -8.46
CA ASN A 369 23.54 5.14 -7.10
C ASN A 369 22.19 5.87 -7.11
N ILE A 370 21.28 5.41 -6.26
CA ILE A 370 19.92 5.94 -6.11
C ILE A 370 19.99 7.30 -5.40
N VAL A 371 19.84 8.39 -6.15
CA VAL A 371 19.57 9.73 -5.59
C VAL A 371 18.08 9.81 -5.27
N VAL A 372 17.74 10.01 -3.99
CA VAL A 372 16.40 10.41 -3.56
C VAL A 372 16.57 11.75 -2.85
N GLU A 373 16.28 12.84 -3.55
CA GLU A 373 16.40 14.19 -2.99
C GLU A 373 15.44 14.35 -1.80
N ALA A 374 16.01 14.58 -0.62
CA ALA A 374 15.29 15.13 0.51
C ALA A 374 15.32 16.66 0.40
N ASN A 375 14.15 17.28 0.43
CA ASN A 375 14.01 18.73 0.56
C ASN A 375 14.75 19.21 1.81
N ASN A 376 15.90 19.85 1.63
CA ASN A 376 16.53 20.65 2.67
C ASN A 376 16.43 22.11 2.25
N ASN A 377 15.74 22.89 3.08
CA ASN A 377 15.97 24.33 3.12
C ASN A 377 17.45 24.57 3.45
N GLU A 378 17.99 25.61 2.85
CA GLU A 378 19.38 26.06 2.92
C GLU A 378 19.90 26.12 4.36
N ASP A 379 21.11 25.59 4.57
CA ASP A 379 22.14 26.29 5.33
C ASP A 379 23.53 25.79 4.89
N GLU A 380 24.41 26.76 4.64
CA GLU A 380 25.77 26.60 4.16
C GLU A 380 26.70 25.95 5.20
N ALA A 381 27.72 25.24 4.68
CA ALA A 381 29.01 24.99 5.31
C ALA A 381 29.03 24.41 6.74
N ALA A 382 28.83 23.08 6.86
CA ALA A 382 29.11 22.36 8.11
C ALA A 382 30.41 21.53 7.99
N GLY A 383 31.35 21.78 8.91
CA GLY A 383 32.59 21.03 9.05
C GLY A 383 32.37 19.55 9.34
N ARG A 384 33.45 18.77 9.24
CA ARG A 384 33.48 17.31 9.45
C ARG A 384 32.88 16.94 10.82
N GLU A 385 31.61 16.53 10.85
CA GLU A 385 30.94 16.02 12.05
C GLU A 385 31.60 14.69 12.46
N ARG A 386 32.07 14.61 13.71
CA ARG A 386 32.78 13.45 14.25
C ARG A 386 31.95 12.85 15.40
N TRP A 387 31.86 11.53 15.46
CA TRP A 387 31.19 10.83 16.56
C TRP A 387 32.16 10.55 17.71
N ILE A 388 31.71 10.73 18.95
CA ILE A 388 32.46 10.40 20.16
C ILE A 388 31.73 9.25 20.88
N CYS A 389 32.46 8.20 21.21
CA CYS A 389 31.97 7.08 22.02
C CYS A 389 32.85 6.91 23.26
N ASP A 390 32.23 6.88 24.44
CA ASP A 390 32.93 6.81 25.75
C ASP A 390 32.62 5.53 26.54
N GLY A 391 32.10 4.50 25.87
CA GLY A 391 31.75 3.22 26.49
C GLY A 391 30.47 3.26 27.35
N GLN A 392 29.82 4.43 27.51
CA GLN A 392 28.47 4.57 28.10
C GLN A 392 27.41 4.96 27.06
N GLY A 393 27.82 5.45 25.90
CA GLY A 393 26.97 5.72 24.74
C GLY A 393 27.76 6.44 23.65
N CYS A 394 27.10 6.70 22.52
CA CYS A 394 27.70 7.44 21.42
C CYS A 394 26.87 8.67 21.08
N TYR A 395 27.53 9.80 20.92
CA TYR A 395 26.91 11.09 20.65
C TYR A 395 27.69 11.86 19.59
N LYS A 396 26.98 12.76 18.89
CA LYS A 396 27.56 13.67 17.91
C LYS A 396 28.40 14.72 18.67
N ALA A 397 29.64 14.95 18.23
CA ALA A 397 30.54 15.94 18.82
C ALA A 397 30.08 17.38 18.56
#